data_AF-A0A2E7LP11-F1
#
_entry.id   AF-A0A2E7LP11-F1
#
_cell.length_a   1.000
_cell.length_b   1.000
_cell.length_c   1.000
_cell.angle_alpha   90.00
_cell.angle_beta   90.00
_cell.angle_gamma   90.00
#
_symmetry.space_group_name_H-M   'P 1'
#
loop_
_entity.id
_entity.type
_entity.pdbx_description
1 polymer ?
#
loop_
_entity_poly.entity_id
_entity_poly.type
_entity_poly.pdbx_seq_one_letter_code
_entity_poly.pdbx_strand_id
1 'polypeptide(L)'
;MPVDNYLKSIIDVPRSPTIGLLRGWFFDEADAGTRVSIEEAAQKLAKAGAIIEEVDLGIDYPRAYAAHRLMQESEMALWHQPLYIENQNLYGPKISVYLENGFSHTAMEYVEASEYRIKVQRLAASAVKNVDALLMPSVSAPPPKDRTQTGDTRFQSLWSFTGFPSISVPIGLSGEGLPVGAQLSCAPFDESKLLRVSKWIEETLGAQLCPPELGNN
;
A
#
# COMPACT_ATOMS: atom_id res chain seq x y z
N MET A 1 -3.53 -11.82 -20.97
CA MET A 1 -2.83 -13.02 -20.46
C MET A 1 -3.82 -13.82 -19.60
N PRO A 2 -3.84 -15.15 -19.66
CA PRO A 2 -4.61 -15.95 -18.72
C PRO A 2 -4.10 -15.70 -17.29
N VAL A 3 -5.02 -15.60 -16.33
CA VAL A 3 -4.70 -15.49 -14.90
C VAL A 3 -4.72 -16.88 -14.26
N ASP A 4 -3.92 -17.05 -13.21
CA ASP A 4 -3.84 -18.29 -12.45
C ASP A 4 -5.15 -18.61 -11.70
N ASN A 5 -5.28 -19.87 -11.28
CA ASN A 5 -6.32 -20.25 -10.31
C ASN A 5 -5.86 -19.95 -8.88
N TYR A 6 -6.22 -18.77 -8.39
CA TYR A 6 -5.82 -18.29 -7.06
C TYR A 6 -6.32 -19.15 -5.89
N LEU A 7 -7.49 -19.79 -6.02
CA LEU A 7 -7.99 -20.69 -4.97
C LEU A 7 -7.10 -21.91 -4.84
N LYS A 8 -6.66 -22.46 -5.97
CA LYS A 8 -5.74 -23.60 -5.97
C LYS A 8 -4.37 -23.22 -5.40
N SER A 9 -3.86 -22.02 -5.72
CA SER A 9 -2.55 -21.60 -5.23
C SER A 9 -2.49 -21.45 -3.71
N ILE A 10 -3.61 -21.14 -3.05
CA ILE A 10 -3.68 -20.98 -1.58
C ILE A 10 -3.70 -22.33 -0.84
N ILE A 11 -4.08 -23.43 -1.51
CA ILE A 11 -4.21 -24.75 -0.87
C ILE A 11 -2.85 -25.41 -0.64
N ASP A 12 -1.85 -25.10 -1.47
CA ASP A 12 -0.52 -25.69 -1.34
C ASP A 12 0.16 -25.28 -0.04
N VAL A 13 0.90 -26.21 0.58
CA VAL A 13 1.64 -25.98 1.82
C VAL A 13 2.63 -24.84 1.60
N PRO A 14 2.51 -23.72 2.32
CA PRO A 14 3.41 -22.60 2.09
C PRO A 14 4.80 -22.92 2.64
N ARG A 15 5.79 -22.93 1.74
CA ARG A 15 7.21 -22.89 2.13
C ARG A 15 7.52 -21.55 2.80
N SER A 16 8.50 -21.53 3.70
CA SER A 16 8.97 -20.28 4.29
C SER A 16 9.42 -19.30 3.19
N PRO A 17 8.90 -18.06 3.16
CA PRO A 17 9.18 -17.10 2.10
C PRO A 17 10.45 -16.29 2.35
N THR A 18 10.99 -15.70 1.27
CA THR A 18 11.94 -14.58 1.37
C THR A 18 11.16 -13.27 1.30
N ILE A 19 11.25 -12.44 2.34
CA ILE A 19 10.49 -11.20 2.47
C ILE A 19 11.45 -10.02 2.45
N GLY A 20 11.24 -9.10 1.51
CA GLY A 20 11.94 -7.82 1.45
C GLY A 20 11.28 -6.78 2.34
N LEU A 21 11.89 -6.43 3.47
CA LEU A 21 11.40 -5.40 4.37
C LEU A 21 11.77 -4.00 3.84
N LEU A 22 10.76 -3.19 3.52
CA LEU A 22 10.95 -1.79 3.13
C LEU A 22 10.96 -0.92 4.39
N ARG A 23 12.17 -0.60 4.88
CA ARG A 23 12.37 0.31 6.01
C ARG A 23 12.31 1.76 5.56
N GLY A 24 13.47 2.38 5.36
CA GLY A 24 13.68 3.76 4.88
C GLY A 24 12.50 4.70 5.12
N TRP A 25 12.02 5.30 4.03
CA TRP A 25 10.93 6.27 4.05
C TRP A 25 9.65 5.79 4.74
N PHE A 26 9.28 4.51 4.62
CA PHE A 26 8.05 4.00 5.25
C PHE A 26 8.14 3.96 6.77
N PHE A 27 9.32 3.65 7.31
CA PHE A 27 9.54 3.68 8.75
C PHE A 27 9.71 5.12 9.24
N ASP A 28 10.39 5.96 8.47
CA ASP A 28 10.59 7.37 8.82
C ASP A 28 9.25 8.13 8.93
N GLU A 29 8.30 7.81 8.05
CA GLU A 29 6.96 8.42 8.03
C GLU A 29 5.92 7.69 8.91
N ALA A 30 6.24 6.52 9.45
CA ALA A 30 5.34 5.78 10.32
C ALA A 30 5.50 6.20 11.79
N ASP A 31 4.39 6.21 12.52
CA ASP A 31 4.44 6.44 13.95
C ASP A 31 5.22 5.33 14.68
N ALA A 32 5.58 5.59 15.95
CA ALA A 32 6.40 4.67 16.71
C ALA A 32 5.70 3.31 16.93
N GLY A 33 4.39 3.31 17.15
CA GLY A 33 3.61 2.09 17.39
C GLY A 33 3.60 1.17 16.16
N THR A 34 3.33 1.75 14.99
CA THR A 34 3.29 1.06 13.71
C THR A 34 4.65 0.46 13.36
N ARG A 35 5.74 1.22 13.57
CA ARG A 35 7.11 0.70 13.40
C ARG A 35 7.37 -0.51 14.29
N VAL A 36 7.07 -0.40 15.58
CA VAL A 36 7.25 -1.50 16.55
C VAL A 36 6.45 -2.74 16.14
N SER A 37 5.19 -2.57 15.74
CA SER A 37 4.36 -3.71 15.29
C SER A 37 4.94 -4.41 14.05
N ILE A 38 5.45 -3.66 13.08
CA ILE A 38 6.07 -4.23 11.87
C ILE A 38 7.38 -4.96 12.22
N GLU A 39 8.19 -4.40 13.12
CA GLU A 39 9.40 -5.05 13.63
C GLU A 39 9.11 -6.38 14.33
N GLU A 40 8.15 -6.38 15.25
CA GLU A 40 7.75 -7.57 15.97
C GLU A 40 7.20 -8.64 15.03
N ALA A 41 6.42 -8.24 14.01
CA ALA A 41 5.95 -9.14 12.97
C ALA A 41 7.14 -9.72 12.20
N ALA A 42 8.06 -8.89 11.70
CA ALA A 42 9.26 -9.36 10.97
C ALA A 42 10.10 -10.34 11.80
N GLN A 43 10.29 -10.09 13.10
CA GLN A 43 11.01 -10.99 13.99
C GLN A 43 10.30 -12.33 14.20
N LYS A 44 8.95 -12.33 14.34
CA LYS A 44 8.16 -13.56 14.46
C LYS A 44 8.24 -14.39 13.18
N LEU A 45 8.11 -13.75 12.02
CA LEU A 45 8.25 -14.40 10.71
C LEU A 45 9.65 -14.99 10.54
N ALA A 46 10.71 -14.27 10.92
CA ALA A 46 12.07 -14.79 10.88
C ALA A 46 12.25 -16.03 11.77
N LYS A 47 11.69 -16.02 13.00
CA LYS A 47 11.70 -17.18 13.91
C LYS A 47 10.95 -18.39 13.35
N ALA A 48 9.92 -18.16 12.53
CA ALA A 48 9.18 -19.20 11.82
C ALA A 48 9.88 -19.67 10.53
N GLY A 49 11.06 -19.13 10.21
CA GLY A 49 11.91 -19.57 9.11
C GLY A 49 11.85 -18.73 7.84
N ALA A 50 11.13 -17.60 7.82
CA ALA A 50 11.23 -16.66 6.71
C ALA A 50 12.63 -16.01 6.67
N ILE A 51 13.15 -15.78 5.47
CA ILE A 51 14.33 -14.95 5.27
C ILE A 51 13.85 -13.51 5.18
N ILE A 52 14.31 -12.64 6.08
CA ILE A 52 13.98 -11.21 6.06
C ILE A 52 15.20 -10.43 5.57
N GLU A 53 15.06 -9.74 4.45
CA GLU A 53 16.12 -8.91 3.87
C GLU A 53 15.64 -7.47 3.78
N GLU A 54 16.49 -6.52 4.14
CA GLU A 54 16.17 -5.11 3.90
C GLU A 54 16.32 -4.81 2.40
N VAL A 55 15.30 -4.16 1.83
CA VAL A 55 15.28 -3.81 0.40
C VAL A 55 15.13 -2.30 0.24
N ASP A 56 16.01 -1.71 -0.56
CA ASP A 56 15.86 -0.36 -1.10
C ASP A 56 15.42 -0.43 -2.56
N LEU A 57 14.33 0.26 -2.88
CA LEU A 57 13.82 0.36 -4.25
C LEU A 57 14.58 1.40 -5.09
N GLY A 58 15.36 2.28 -4.46
CA GLY A 58 16.00 3.42 -5.13
C GLY A 58 14.99 4.44 -5.66
N ILE A 59 13.79 4.48 -5.07
CA ILE A 59 12.68 5.35 -5.46
C ILE A 59 12.68 6.59 -4.56
N ASP A 60 12.55 7.76 -5.19
CA ASP A 60 12.15 8.98 -4.49
C ASP A 60 10.63 8.92 -4.26
N TYR A 61 10.24 8.47 -3.06
CA TYR A 61 8.84 8.25 -2.67
C TYR A 61 8.02 9.54 -2.64
N PRO A 62 8.49 10.68 -2.08
CA PRO A 62 7.78 11.95 -2.18
C PRO A 62 7.48 12.36 -3.63
N ARG A 63 8.47 12.23 -4.53
CA ARG A 63 8.25 12.53 -5.95
C ARG A 63 7.28 11.55 -6.61
N ALA A 64 7.34 10.26 -6.26
CA ALA A 64 6.40 9.25 -6.78
C ALA A 64 4.97 9.53 -6.33
N TYR A 65 4.78 9.93 -5.07
CA TYR A 65 3.48 10.34 -4.55
C TYR A 65 2.95 11.58 -5.26
N ALA A 66 3.79 12.60 -5.48
CA ALA A 66 3.40 13.81 -6.20
C ALA A 66 3.01 13.52 -7.66
N ALA A 67 3.80 12.72 -8.37
CA ALA A 67 3.49 12.30 -9.74
C ALA A 67 2.18 11.50 -9.82
N HIS A 68 1.96 10.56 -8.89
CA HIS A 68 0.70 9.82 -8.77
C HIS A 68 -0.48 10.76 -8.53
N ARG A 69 -0.35 11.72 -7.61
CA ARG A 69 -1.41 12.71 -7.29
C ARG A 69 -1.76 13.55 -8.51
N LEU A 70 -0.76 14.04 -9.25
CA LEU A 70 -0.97 14.82 -10.46
C LEU A 70 -1.74 14.03 -11.52
N MET A 71 -1.33 12.78 -11.79
CA MET A 71 -2.04 11.92 -12.74
C MET A 71 -3.49 11.65 -12.29
N GLN A 72 -3.68 11.30 -11.01
CA GLN A 72 -5.00 11.04 -10.45
C GLN A 72 -5.94 12.25 -10.56
N GLU A 73 -5.47 13.45 -10.18
CA GLU A 73 -6.26 14.68 -10.26
C GLU A 73 -6.60 15.04 -11.71
N SER A 74 -5.63 14.92 -12.62
CA SER A 74 -5.83 15.19 -14.06
C SER A 74 -6.91 14.27 -14.66
N GLU A 75 -6.82 12.96 -14.39
CA GLU A 75 -7.76 11.97 -14.92
C GLU A 75 -9.15 12.12 -14.29
N MET A 76 -9.21 12.40 -12.98
CA MET A 76 -10.46 12.64 -12.29
C MET A 76 -11.15 13.92 -12.79
N ALA A 77 -10.39 15.00 -12.98
CA ALA A 77 -10.91 16.26 -13.53
C ALA A 77 -11.45 16.07 -14.94
N LEU A 78 -10.72 15.36 -15.82
CA LEU A 78 -11.19 15.05 -17.16
C LEU A 78 -12.51 14.27 -17.15
N TRP A 79 -12.63 13.25 -16.30
CA TRP A 79 -13.84 12.43 -16.20
C TRP A 79 -15.04 13.21 -15.64
N HIS A 80 -14.82 14.00 -14.58
CA HIS A 80 -15.89 14.69 -13.87
C HIS A 80 -16.23 16.07 -14.43
N GLN A 81 -15.46 16.62 -15.37
CA GLN A 81 -15.62 17.99 -15.89
C GLN A 81 -17.07 18.41 -16.18
N PRO A 82 -17.86 17.69 -17.01
CA PRO A 82 -19.23 18.13 -17.32
C PRO A 82 -20.12 18.17 -16.08
N LEU A 83 -20.05 17.12 -15.24
CA LEU A 83 -20.87 17.02 -14.03
C LEU A 83 -20.49 18.07 -12.99
N TYR A 84 -19.20 18.38 -12.87
CA TYR A 84 -18.69 19.34 -11.90
C TYR A 84 -19.09 20.78 -12.26
N ILE A 85 -19.00 21.15 -13.54
CA ILE A 85 -19.43 22.47 -14.02
C ILE A 85 -20.92 22.70 -13.77
N GLU A 86 -21.75 21.67 -14.00
CA GLU A 86 -23.20 21.77 -13.82
C GLU A 86 -23.66 21.69 -12.36
N ASN A 87 -22.92 20.98 -11.51
CA ASN A 87 -23.38 20.60 -10.17
C ASN A 87 -22.32 20.83 -9.08
N GLN A 88 -21.53 21.91 -9.19
CA GLN A 88 -20.39 22.17 -8.31
C GLN A 88 -20.75 22.11 -6.81
N ASN A 89 -21.94 22.60 -6.44
CA ASN A 89 -22.44 22.63 -5.07
C ASN A 89 -22.78 21.24 -4.49
N LEU A 90 -22.85 20.19 -5.32
CA LEU A 90 -23.07 18.81 -4.88
C LEU A 90 -21.75 18.07 -4.57
N TYR A 91 -20.60 18.63 -4.93
CA TYR A 91 -19.30 18.03 -4.66
C TYR A 91 -18.78 18.46 -3.28
N GLY A 92 -18.31 17.48 -2.51
CA GLY A 92 -17.66 17.75 -1.23
C GLY A 92 -16.32 18.48 -1.40
N PRO A 93 -15.90 19.29 -0.41
CA PRO A 93 -14.76 20.21 -0.55
C PRO A 93 -13.46 19.51 -0.96
N LYS A 94 -13.19 18.32 -0.42
CA LYS A 94 -11.97 17.55 -0.75
C LYS A 94 -11.93 17.14 -2.23
N ILE A 95 -13.05 16.71 -2.80
CA ILE A 95 -13.12 16.33 -4.21
C ILE A 95 -13.05 17.57 -5.10
N SER A 96 -13.73 18.67 -4.72
CA SER A 96 -13.65 19.94 -5.44
C SER A 96 -12.21 20.42 -5.60
N VAL A 97 -11.40 20.41 -4.53
CA VAL A 97 -9.97 20.79 -4.59
C VAL A 97 -9.20 19.93 -5.60
N TYR A 98 -9.40 18.61 -5.59
CA TYR A 98 -8.72 17.72 -6.53
C TYR A 98 -9.12 17.97 -7.98
N LEU A 99 -10.39 18.29 -8.25
CA LEU A 99 -10.86 18.63 -9.59
C LEU A 99 -10.29 19.97 -10.06
N GLU A 100 -10.29 20.99 -9.19
CA GLU A 100 -9.73 22.31 -9.47
C GLU A 100 -8.21 22.24 -9.74
N ASN A 101 -7.47 21.45 -8.97
CA ASN A 101 -6.06 21.14 -9.25
C ASN A 101 -5.92 20.46 -10.62
N GLY A 102 -6.75 19.46 -10.91
CA GLY A 102 -6.74 18.73 -12.17
C GLY A 102 -7.01 19.61 -13.40
N PHE A 103 -7.87 20.62 -13.29
CA PHE A 103 -8.07 21.62 -14.35
C PHE A 103 -6.86 22.54 -14.57
N SER A 104 -5.99 22.65 -13.57
CA SER A 104 -4.80 23.51 -13.61
C SER A 104 -3.55 22.77 -14.11
N HIS A 105 -3.53 21.43 -14.04
CA HIS A 105 -2.43 20.61 -14.54
C HIS A 105 -2.30 20.69 -16.06
N THR A 106 -1.06 20.76 -16.54
CA THR A 106 -0.75 20.84 -17.97
C THR A 106 -0.49 19.45 -18.55
N ALA A 107 -0.64 19.33 -19.87
CA ALA A 107 -0.28 18.11 -20.59
C ALA A 107 1.21 17.76 -20.43
N MET A 108 2.09 18.77 -20.32
CA MET A 108 3.53 18.54 -20.09
C MET A 108 3.79 17.87 -18.75
N GLU A 109 3.18 18.37 -17.66
CA GLU A 109 3.35 17.77 -16.34
C GLU A 109 2.80 16.34 -16.28
N TYR A 110 1.68 16.06 -16.96
CA TYR A 110 1.14 14.70 -17.06
C TYR A 110 2.09 13.75 -17.81
N VAL A 111 2.71 14.22 -18.91
CA VAL A 111 3.71 13.44 -19.66
C VAL A 111 4.95 13.17 -18.79
N GLU A 112 5.47 14.18 -18.09
CA GLU A 112 6.61 14.01 -17.18
C GLU A 112 6.29 13.03 -16.04
N ALA A 113 5.09 13.10 -15.46
CA ALA A 113 4.62 12.15 -14.45
C ALA A 113 4.52 10.73 -15.01
N SER A 114 4.03 10.59 -16.25
CA SER A 114 3.93 9.30 -16.95
C SER A 114 5.31 8.69 -17.25
N GLU A 115 6.28 9.49 -17.67
CA GLU A 115 7.67 9.03 -17.85
C GLU A 115 8.29 8.61 -16.51
N TYR A 116 8.04 9.38 -15.46
CA TYR A 116 8.53 9.05 -14.13
C TYR A 116 7.91 7.75 -13.61
N ARG A 117 6.62 7.50 -13.88
CA ARG A 117 5.95 6.23 -13.58
C ARG A 117 6.69 5.04 -14.17
N ILE A 118 7.11 5.12 -15.43
CA ILE A 118 7.88 4.06 -16.11
C ILE A 118 9.21 3.81 -15.39
N LYS A 119 9.91 4.88 -14.97
CA LYS A 119 11.15 4.75 -14.17
C LYS A 119 10.88 4.04 -12.85
N VAL A 120 9.85 4.46 -12.10
CA VAL A 120 9.48 3.86 -10.81
C VAL A 120 9.09 2.38 -10.97
N GLN A 121 8.32 2.04 -12.01
CA GLN A 121 7.98 0.66 -12.33
C GLN A 121 9.22 -0.20 -12.58
N ARG A 122 10.22 0.30 -13.32
CA ARG A 122 11.47 -0.45 -13.57
C ARG A 122 12.28 -0.68 -12.29
N LEU A 123 12.37 0.35 -11.45
CA LEU A 123 13.05 0.27 -10.15
C LEU A 123 12.38 -0.76 -9.24
N ALA A 124 11.07 -0.63 -9.04
CA ALA A 124 10.28 -1.57 -8.25
C ALA A 124 10.37 -3.00 -8.80
N ALA A 125 10.24 -3.18 -10.12
CA ALA A 125 10.35 -4.49 -10.78
C ALA A 125 11.73 -5.13 -10.60
N SER A 126 12.80 -4.34 -10.50
CA SER A 126 14.14 -4.86 -10.25
C SER A 126 14.30 -5.37 -8.82
N ALA A 127 13.76 -4.63 -7.85
CA ALA A 127 13.90 -4.97 -6.43
C ALA A 127 13.08 -6.21 -6.02
N VAL A 128 11.87 -6.38 -6.58
CA VAL A 128 11.00 -7.54 -6.28
C VAL A 128 11.50 -8.87 -6.87
N LYS A 129 12.54 -8.88 -7.71
CA LYS A 129 13.06 -10.12 -8.33
C LYS A 129 13.69 -11.10 -7.34
N ASN A 130 14.27 -10.59 -6.26
CA ASN A 130 15.07 -11.38 -5.32
C ASN A 130 14.28 -11.83 -4.09
N VAL A 131 13.02 -11.41 -3.97
CA VAL A 131 12.16 -11.71 -2.81
C VAL A 131 10.84 -12.27 -3.29
N ASP A 132 10.16 -13.03 -2.44
CA ASP A 132 8.83 -13.56 -2.75
C ASP A 132 7.74 -12.48 -2.57
N ALA A 133 7.94 -11.55 -1.63
CA ALA A 133 7.11 -10.36 -1.44
C ALA A 133 7.90 -9.26 -0.73
N LEU A 134 7.50 -8.01 -0.93
CA LEU A 134 7.90 -6.87 -0.11
C LEU A 134 6.94 -6.74 1.08
N LEU A 135 7.42 -6.27 2.22
CA LEU A 135 6.64 -6.01 3.44
C LEU A 135 6.91 -4.59 3.94
N MET A 136 5.84 -3.89 4.27
CA MET A 136 5.85 -2.51 4.77
C MET A 136 4.61 -2.25 5.64
N PRO A 137 4.57 -1.16 6.43
CA PRO A 137 3.33 -0.71 7.05
C PRO A 137 2.21 -0.49 6.01
N SER A 138 0.97 -0.89 6.31
CA SER A 138 -0.18 -0.57 5.43
C SER A 138 -0.57 0.90 5.48
N VAL A 139 -0.40 1.54 6.64
CA VAL A 139 -0.72 2.94 6.90
C VAL A 139 0.37 3.53 7.79
N SER A 140 0.49 4.86 7.81
CA SER A 140 1.48 5.58 8.62
C SER A 140 1.13 5.63 10.11
N ALA A 141 -0.14 5.50 10.47
CA ALA A 141 -0.62 5.50 11.85
C ALA A 141 -1.99 4.78 11.96
N PRO A 142 -2.42 4.40 13.17
CA PRO A 142 -3.77 3.90 13.42
C PRO A 142 -4.86 4.88 12.93
N PRO A 143 -6.10 4.38 12.75
CA PRO A 143 -7.21 5.21 12.28
C PRO A 143 -7.39 6.47 13.14
N PRO A 144 -7.56 7.66 12.52
CA PRO A 144 -7.83 8.88 13.26
C PRO A 144 -9.15 8.76 14.01
N LYS A 145 -9.23 9.35 15.22
CA LYS A 145 -10.48 9.44 15.99
C LYS A 145 -11.53 10.31 15.27
N ASP A 146 -11.05 11.29 14.49
CA ASP A 146 -11.87 12.14 13.64
C ASP A 146 -12.42 11.36 12.44
N ARG A 147 -13.73 11.14 12.46
CA ARG A 147 -14.46 10.38 11.42
C ARG A 147 -14.68 11.17 10.13
N THR A 148 -14.31 12.44 10.07
CA THR A 148 -14.39 13.25 8.84
C THR A 148 -13.19 12.99 7.92
N GLN A 149 -12.17 12.28 8.41
CA GLN A 149 -10.97 11.94 7.66
C GLN A 149 -10.85 10.42 7.47
N THR A 150 -10.41 10.03 6.28
CA THR A 150 -10.26 8.61 5.88
C THR A 150 -8.86 8.07 6.12
N GLY A 151 -7.99 8.84 6.78
CA GLY A 151 -6.58 8.52 6.96
C GLY A 151 -5.69 8.90 5.78
N ASP A 152 -4.41 8.55 5.92
CA ASP A 152 -3.34 8.81 4.97
C ASP A 152 -3.16 7.62 4.01
N THR A 153 -3.10 7.91 2.71
CA THR A 153 -3.03 6.91 1.62
C THR A 153 -1.67 6.88 0.91
N ARG A 154 -0.69 7.61 1.45
CA ARG A 154 0.64 7.75 0.83
C ARG A 154 1.36 6.40 0.64
N PHE A 155 1.18 5.45 1.54
CA PHE A 155 1.86 4.14 1.48
C PHE A 155 1.28 3.19 0.42
N GLN A 156 0.04 3.39 0.02
CA GLN A 156 -0.69 2.62 -0.98
C GLN A 156 -0.50 3.21 -2.37
N SER A 157 -0.31 4.53 -2.43
CA SER A 157 -0.16 5.28 -3.68
C SER A 157 0.93 4.73 -4.60
N LEU A 158 2.03 4.21 -4.04
CA LEU A 158 3.12 3.62 -4.83
C LEU A 158 2.65 2.42 -5.66
N TRP A 159 1.81 1.56 -5.09
CA TRP A 159 1.35 0.35 -5.76
C TRP A 159 0.24 0.65 -6.76
N SER A 160 -0.64 1.61 -6.46
CA SER A 160 -1.56 2.18 -7.45
C SER A 160 -0.81 2.83 -8.62
N PHE A 161 0.27 3.56 -8.31
CA PHE A 161 1.11 4.21 -9.31
C PHE A 161 1.85 3.21 -10.18
N THR A 162 2.44 2.16 -9.60
CA THR A 162 3.17 1.16 -10.38
C THR A 162 2.24 0.14 -11.06
N GLY A 163 1.05 -0.08 -10.52
CA GLY A 163 0.13 -1.15 -10.92
C GLY A 163 0.54 -2.53 -10.40
N PHE A 164 1.41 -2.59 -9.40
CA PHE A 164 1.89 -3.86 -8.86
C PHE A 164 0.85 -4.45 -7.91
N PRO A 165 0.70 -5.78 -7.87
CA PRO A 165 -0.21 -6.41 -6.93
C PRO A 165 0.17 -6.08 -5.49
N SER A 166 -0.83 -5.76 -4.67
CA SER A 166 -0.65 -5.50 -3.25
C SER A 166 -1.82 -6.03 -2.43
N ILE A 167 -1.55 -6.46 -1.21
CA ILE A 167 -2.55 -6.95 -0.25
C ILE A 167 -2.18 -6.50 1.16
N SER A 168 -3.16 -6.16 1.97
CA SER A 168 -2.96 -5.88 3.39
C SER A 168 -3.32 -7.11 4.21
N VAL A 169 -2.41 -7.54 5.09
CA VAL A 169 -2.64 -8.63 6.05
C VAL A 169 -2.61 -8.09 7.48
N PRO A 170 -3.48 -8.56 8.37
CA PRO A 170 -3.43 -8.18 9.76
C PRO A 170 -2.19 -8.76 10.45
N ILE A 171 -1.52 -7.94 11.26
CA ILE A 171 -0.33 -8.37 12.01
C ILE A 171 -0.51 -8.29 13.53
N GLY A 172 -1.67 -7.78 13.99
CA GLY A 172 -2.03 -7.74 15.40
C GLY A 172 -2.84 -6.49 15.75
N LEU A 173 -2.82 -6.16 17.04
CA LEU A 173 -3.40 -4.94 17.59
C LEU A 173 -2.26 -4.02 18.09
N SER A 174 -2.48 -2.71 18.01
CA SER A 174 -1.61 -1.72 18.61
C SER A 174 -1.71 -1.77 20.14
N GLY A 175 -0.84 -1.02 20.84
CA GLY A 175 -0.94 -0.86 22.29
C GLY A 175 -2.28 -0.26 22.78
N GLU A 176 -3.04 0.39 21.89
CA GLU A 176 -4.37 0.92 22.15
C GLU A 176 -5.50 -0.05 21.76
N GLY A 177 -5.17 -1.27 21.31
CA GLY A 177 -6.15 -2.28 20.89
C GLY A 177 -6.72 -2.07 19.48
N LEU A 178 -6.13 -1.19 18.66
CA LEU A 178 -6.58 -0.95 17.29
C LEU A 178 -5.89 -1.90 16.30
N PRO A 179 -6.58 -2.41 15.26
CA PRO A 179 -5.95 -3.27 14.26
C PRO A 179 -4.76 -2.60 13.55
N VAL A 180 -3.67 -3.36 13.41
CA VAL A 180 -2.49 -2.97 12.63
C VAL A 180 -2.31 -3.96 11.49
N GLY A 181 -2.07 -3.43 10.29
CA GLY A 181 -1.83 -4.21 9.07
C GLY A 181 -0.42 -4.00 8.51
N ALA A 182 0.12 -5.04 7.91
CA ALA A 182 1.25 -4.95 7.00
C ALA A 182 0.74 -5.06 5.56
N GLN A 183 1.28 -4.21 4.69
CA GLN A 183 1.03 -4.27 3.27
C GLN A 183 2.15 -5.07 2.61
N LEU A 184 1.73 -6.00 1.76
CA LEU A 184 2.59 -6.85 0.96
C LEU A 184 2.43 -6.47 -0.50
N SER A 185 3.52 -6.49 -1.26
CA SER A 185 3.49 -6.31 -2.71
C SER A 185 4.47 -7.25 -3.41
N CYS A 186 4.20 -7.62 -4.66
CA CYS A 186 5.03 -8.53 -5.44
C CYS A 186 5.25 -8.02 -6.87
N ALA A 187 5.97 -8.82 -7.67
CA ALA A 187 6.12 -8.57 -9.09
C ALA A 187 4.76 -8.56 -9.83
N PRO A 188 4.65 -7.84 -10.96
CA PRO A 188 3.47 -7.90 -11.82
C PRO A 188 3.12 -9.35 -12.20
N PHE A 189 1.82 -9.67 -12.14
CA PHE A 189 1.26 -10.98 -12.48
C PHE A 189 1.68 -12.15 -11.58
N ASP A 190 2.13 -11.87 -10.35
CA ASP A 190 2.57 -12.87 -9.37
C ASP A 190 1.60 -12.99 -8.17
N GLU A 191 0.32 -12.67 -8.38
CA GLU A 191 -0.73 -12.67 -7.35
C GLU A 191 -0.86 -14.02 -6.63
N SER A 192 -0.70 -15.13 -7.35
CA SER A 192 -0.68 -16.48 -6.77
C SER A 192 0.40 -16.64 -5.70
N LYS A 193 1.59 -16.06 -5.94
CA LYS A 193 2.68 -16.06 -4.97
C LYS A 193 2.37 -15.13 -3.81
N LEU A 194 1.89 -13.93 -4.10
CA LEU A 194 1.50 -12.97 -3.06
C LEU A 194 0.48 -13.58 -2.10
N LEU A 195 -0.58 -14.21 -2.59
CA LEU A 195 -1.61 -14.86 -1.78
C LEU A 195 -1.06 -16.02 -0.92
N ARG A 196 -0.11 -16.82 -1.45
CA ARG A 196 0.57 -17.86 -0.66
C ARG A 196 1.40 -17.27 0.47
N VAL A 197 2.14 -16.21 0.20
CA VAL A 197 2.95 -15.51 1.21
C VAL A 197 2.05 -14.86 2.26
N SER A 198 0.96 -14.23 1.84
CA SER A 198 -0.04 -13.64 2.74
C SER A 198 -0.65 -14.67 3.67
N LYS A 199 -1.11 -15.81 3.14
CA LYS A 199 -1.62 -16.92 3.95
C LYS A 199 -0.59 -17.41 4.97
N TRP A 200 0.66 -17.62 4.53
CA TRP A 200 1.74 -18.05 5.43
C TRP A 200 1.95 -17.04 6.58
N ILE A 201 1.93 -15.74 6.27
CA ILE A 201 2.06 -14.67 7.27
C ILE A 201 0.87 -14.69 8.23
N GLU A 202 -0.36 -14.78 7.74
CA GLU A 202 -1.57 -14.83 8.56
C GLU A 202 -1.57 -16.05 9.51
N GLU A 203 -1.24 -17.24 9.00
CA GLU A 203 -1.16 -18.48 9.79
C GLU A 203 -0.02 -18.41 10.83
N THR A 204 1.11 -17.82 10.46
CA THR A 204 2.30 -17.71 11.35
C THR A 204 2.08 -16.70 12.48
N LEU A 205 1.48 -15.55 12.17
CA LEU A 205 1.23 -14.51 13.17
C LEU A 205 0.00 -14.82 14.01
N GLY A 206 -0.96 -15.58 13.48
CA GLY A 206 -2.16 -15.99 14.20
C GLY A 206 -2.96 -14.80 14.73
N ALA A 207 -2.98 -13.67 14.01
CA ALA A 207 -3.54 -12.41 14.48
C ALA A 207 -5.04 -12.57 14.78
N GLN A 208 -5.41 -12.57 16.06
CA GLN A 208 -6.81 -12.55 16.48
C GLN A 208 -7.35 -11.13 16.41
N LEU A 209 -8.14 -10.86 15.36
CA LEU A 209 -8.82 -9.58 15.16
C LEU A 209 -10.15 -9.52 15.90
N CYS A 210 -10.15 -9.80 17.21
CA CYS A 210 -11.27 -9.44 18.07
C CYS A 210 -10.96 -8.07 18.67
N PRO A 211 -11.28 -6.94 18.00
CA PRO A 211 -11.13 -5.65 18.63
C PRO A 211 -11.96 -5.64 19.93
N PRO A 212 -11.45 -5.01 21.01
CA PRO A 212 -12.25 -4.84 22.22
C PRO A 212 -13.57 -4.16 21.85
N GLU A 213 -14.68 -4.55 22.50
CA GLU A 213 -15.95 -3.85 22.31
C GLU A 213 -15.69 -2.36 22.53
N LEU A 214 -15.94 -1.54 21.50
CA LEU A 214 -15.88 -0.10 21.62
C LEU A 214 -17.00 0.29 22.60
N GLY A 215 -16.64 0.43 23.88
CA GLY A 215 -17.57 0.87 24.90
C GLY A 215 -18.29 2.13 24.43
N ASN A 216 -19.62 2.13 24.55
CA ASN A 216 -20.47 3.26 24.20
C ASN A 216 -20.04 4.48 25.04
N ASN A 217 -19.20 5.35 24.47
CA ASN A 217 -18.92 6.69 24.98
C ASN A 217 -19.58 7.71 24.06
#